data_AF-A0A1W2EFD7-F1
#
_entry.id   AF-A0A1W2EFD7-F1
#
_cell.length_a   1.000
_cell.length_b   1.000
_cell.length_c   1.000
_cell.angle_alpha   90.00
_cell.angle_beta   90.00
_cell.angle_gamma   90.00
#
_symmetry.space_group_name_H-M   'P 1'
#
loop_
_entity.id
_entity.type
_entity.pdbx_description
1 polymer ?
#
loop_
_entity_poly.entity_id
_entity_poly.type
_entity_poly.pdbx_seq_one_letter_code
_entity_poly.pdbx_strand_id
1 'polypeptide(L)'
;MQDLQVDPEKDPVLARALVGTLRDEWRPAADAMRSAHEWERRAYITLTLATAAMRRVEWLRNWLKARPDDRDAVAVHHAMESLDGR
;
A
#
# COMPACT_ATOMS: atom_id res chain seq x y z
N MET A 1 -6.64 16.06 4.78
CA MET A 1 -6.17 14.77 4.22
C MET A 1 -7.24 14.32 3.25
N GLN A 2 -7.03 14.47 1.94
CA GLN A 2 -8.02 14.03 0.95
C GLN A 2 -8.25 12.53 1.14
N ASP A 3 -9.50 12.10 1.27
CA ASP A 3 -9.82 10.68 1.13
C ASP A 3 -9.42 10.28 -0.29
N LEU A 4 -8.34 9.51 -0.41
CA LEU A 4 -7.92 8.84 -1.64
C LEU A 4 -9.01 7.83 -2.01
N GLN A 5 -10.09 8.33 -2.60
CA GLN A 5 -11.15 7.51 -3.18
C GLN A 5 -10.62 6.95 -4.49
N VAL A 6 -10.20 5.69 -4.44
CA VAL A 6 -9.89 4.91 -5.63
C VAL A 6 -11.20 4.44 -6.23
N ASP A 7 -11.46 4.87 -7.46
CA ASP A 7 -12.60 4.40 -8.26
C ASP A 7 -12.36 2.96 -8.71
N PRO A 8 -13.12 1.96 -8.22
CA PRO A 8 -12.90 0.55 -8.55
C PRO A 8 -13.09 0.22 -10.03
N GLU A 9 -13.87 1.01 -10.76
CA GLU A 9 -14.07 0.81 -12.20
C GLU A 9 -12.85 1.26 -13.00
N LYS A 10 -12.15 2.30 -12.51
CA LYS A 10 -10.94 2.82 -13.16
C LYS A 10 -9.67 2.11 -12.70
N ASP A 11 -9.61 1.68 -11.45
CA ASP A 11 -8.45 0.99 -10.87
C ASP A 11 -8.84 -0.19 -9.97
N PRO A 12 -9.32 -1.30 -10.57
CA PRO A 12 -9.77 -2.46 -9.80
C PRO A 12 -8.64 -3.13 -9.01
N VAL A 13 -7.40 -3.03 -9.47
CA VAL A 13 -6.22 -3.62 -8.81
C VAL A 13 -5.94 -2.90 -7.49
N LEU A 14 -5.87 -1.56 -7.53
CA LEU A 14 -5.62 -0.78 -6.32
C LEU A 14 -6.82 -0.82 -5.37
N ALA A 15 -8.05 -0.80 -5.89
CA ALA A 15 -9.25 -0.96 -5.07
C ALA A 15 -9.23 -2.30 -4.31
N ARG A 16 -8.85 -3.40 -4.98
CA ARG A 16 -8.68 -4.70 -4.34
C ARG A 16 -7.58 -4.69 -3.29
N ALA A 17 -6.46 -4.02 -3.56
CA ALA A 17 -5.38 -3.88 -2.58
C ALA A 17 -5.86 -3.18 -1.30
N LEU A 18 -6.63 -2.09 -1.42
CA LEU A 18 -7.19 -1.36 -0.30
C LEU A 18 -8.22 -2.17 0.50
N VAL A 19 -9.09 -2.93 -0.19
CA VAL A 19 -10.01 -3.86 0.48
C VAL A 19 -9.23 -4.95 1.23
N GLY A 20 -8.14 -5.45 0.64
CA GLY A 20 -7.22 -6.39 1.31
C GLY A 20 -6.64 -5.82 2.60
N THR A 21 -6.17 -4.56 2.59
CA THR A 21 -5.69 -3.86 3.79
C THR A 21 -6.73 -3.84 4.92
N LEU A 22 -8.01 -3.63 4.60
CA LEU A 22 -9.08 -3.65 5.61
C LEU A 22 -9.32 -5.04 6.23
N ARG A 23 -8.97 -6.09 5.50
CA ARG A 23 -9.10 -7.50 5.89
C ARG A 23 -7.80 -8.09 6.44
N ASP A 24 -6.78 -7.26 6.65
CA ASP A 24 -5.44 -7.70 7.05
C ASP A 24 -4.75 -8.65 6.05
N GLU A 25 -5.15 -8.55 4.78
CA GLU A 25 -4.59 -9.31 3.65
C GLU A 25 -3.56 -8.44 2.92
N TRP A 26 -2.26 -8.73 3.08
CA TRP A 26 -1.19 -7.96 2.43
C TRP A 26 -0.89 -8.38 0.99
N ARG A 27 -1.22 -9.62 0.60
CA ARG A 27 -0.90 -10.16 -0.74
C ARG A 27 -1.46 -9.32 -1.89
N PRO A 28 -2.72 -8.83 -1.85
CA PRO A 28 -3.25 -7.98 -2.92
C PRO A 28 -2.46 -6.69 -3.14
N ALA A 29 -1.90 -6.10 -2.07
CA ALA A 29 -1.06 -4.90 -2.18
C ALA A 29 0.31 -5.21 -2.78
N ALA A 30 0.91 -6.34 -2.40
CA ALA A 30 2.15 -6.82 -3.01
C ALA A 30 1.98 -7.11 -4.52
N ASP A 31 0.83 -7.68 -4.92
CA ASP A 31 0.51 -7.92 -6.32
C ASP A 31 0.31 -6.60 -7.09
N ALA A 32 -0.37 -5.63 -6.48
CA ALA A 32 -0.54 -4.29 -7.06
C ALA A 32 0.81 -3.59 -7.30
N MET A 33 1.71 -3.62 -6.31
CA MET A 33 3.07 -3.07 -6.42
C MET A 33 3.89 -3.77 -7.51
N ARG A 34 3.81 -5.10 -7.59
CA ARG A 34 4.51 -5.89 -8.60
C ARG A 34 4.05 -5.59 -10.03
N SER A 35 2.77 -5.28 -10.21
CA SER A 35 2.20 -4.93 -11.52
C SER A 35 2.54 -3.50 -11.98
N ALA A 36 3.05 -2.66 -11.08
CA ALA A 36 3.37 -1.26 -11.37
C ALA A 36 4.79 -1.11 -11.92
N HIS A 37 4.92 -1.24 -13.25
CA HIS A 37 6.20 -1.08 -13.94
C HIS A 37 6.60 0.39 -14.17
N GLU A 38 5.61 1.26 -14.40
CA GLU A 38 5.83 2.69 -14.56
C GLU A 38 6.09 3.39 -13.23
N TRP A 39 7.02 4.34 -13.24
CA TRP A 39 7.43 5.07 -12.03
C TRP A 39 6.25 5.78 -11.37
N GLU A 40 5.45 6.52 -12.14
CA GLU A 40 4.29 7.28 -11.67
C GLU A 40 3.26 6.36 -11.01
N ARG A 41 3.01 5.21 -11.64
CA ARG A 41 2.09 4.19 -11.12
C ARG A 41 2.58 3.64 -9.80
N ARG A 42 3.87 3.32 -9.70
CA ARG A 42 4.46 2.78 -8.47
C ARG A 42 4.45 3.79 -7.34
N ALA A 43 4.75 5.06 -7.61
CA ALA A 43 4.66 6.14 -6.64
C ALA A 43 3.22 6.32 -6.13
N TYR A 44 2.24 6.33 -7.04
CA TYR A 44 0.82 6.46 -6.69
C TYR A 44 0.33 5.34 -5.78
N ILE A 45 0.62 4.08 -6.13
CA ILE A 45 0.24 2.92 -5.29
C ILE A 45 0.95 3.00 -3.94
N THR A 46 2.25 3.30 -3.91
CA THR A 46 3.04 3.38 -2.66
C THR A 46 2.43 4.40 -1.69
N LEU A 47 2.17 5.63 -2.15
CA LEU A 47 1.60 6.70 -1.32
C LEU A 47 0.17 6.38 -0.87
N THR A 48 -0.61 5.73 -1.73
CA THR A 48 -1.97 5.30 -1.39
C THR A 48 -1.97 4.23 -0.29
N LEU A 49 -1.10 3.22 -0.43
CA LEU A 49 -0.93 2.17 0.58
C LEU A 49 -0.34 2.71 1.88
N ALA A 50 0.59 3.67 1.81
CA ALA A 50 1.16 4.32 2.98
C ALA A 50 0.09 5.08 3.78
N THR A 51 -0.80 5.82 3.08
CA THR A 51 -1.95 6.48 3.71
C THR A 51 -2.89 5.48 4.37
N ALA A 52 -3.14 4.33 3.73
CA ALA A 52 -3.94 3.25 4.32
C ALA A 52 -3.26 2.64 5.56
N ALA A 53 -1.94 2.48 5.52
CA ALA A 53 -1.13 1.95 6.62
C ALA A 53 -1.16 2.86 7.85
N MET A 54 -1.21 4.18 7.70
CA MET A 54 -1.39 5.11 8.84
C MET A 54 -2.64 4.77 9.66
N ARG A 55 -3.71 4.30 9.02
CA ARG A 55 -4.97 3.89 9.68
C ARG A 55 -4.93 2.43 10.16
N ARG A 56 -4.00 1.61 9.65
CA ARG A 56 -3.92 0.16 9.86
C ARG A 56 -2.45 -0.31 9.93
N VAL A 57 -1.71 0.19 10.91
CA VAL A 57 -0.26 -0.08 10.99
C VAL A 57 0.07 -1.56 11.16
N GLU A 58 -0.81 -2.31 11.84
CA GLU A 58 -0.67 -3.76 12.05
C GLU A 58 -0.67 -4.53 10.73
N TRP A 59 -1.43 -4.10 9.73
CA TRP A 59 -1.43 -4.73 8.41
C TRP A 59 -0.06 -4.62 7.73
N LEU A 60 0.57 -3.45 7.81
CA LEU A 60 1.90 -3.26 7.25
C LEU A 60 2.97 -4.02 8.04
N ARG A 61 2.84 -4.08 9.37
CA ARG A 61 3.71 -4.90 10.24
C ARG A 61 3.60 -6.38 9.89
N ASN A 62 2.39 -6.87 9.64
CA ASN A 62 2.15 -8.27 9.23
C ASN A 62 2.78 -8.57 7.86
N TRP A 63 2.71 -7.64 6.91
CA TRP A 63 3.41 -7.77 5.63
C TRP A 63 4.93 -7.85 5.83
N LEU A 64 5.52 -6.88 6.53
CA LEU A 64 6.96 -6.84 6.80
C LEU A 64 7.44 -8.10 7.54
N LYS A 65 6.66 -8.59 8.51
CA LYS A 65 6.97 -9.83 9.23
C LYS A 65 6.90 -11.05 8.32
N ALA A 66 5.90 -11.13 7.44
CA ALA A 66 5.72 -12.25 6.53
C ALA A 66 6.78 -12.27 5.42
N ARG A 67 7.29 -11.10 5.01
CA ARG A 67 8.37 -10.96 4.02
C ARG A 67 9.36 -9.84 4.42
N PRO A 68 10.35 -10.14 5.27
CA PRO A 68 11.29 -9.13 5.77
C PRO A 68 12.11 -8.44 4.68
N ASP A 69 12.40 -9.14 3.58
CA ASP A 69 13.22 -8.63 2.47
C ASP A 69 12.40 -8.04 1.32
N ASP A 70 11.07 -7.87 1.50
CA ASP A 70 10.19 -7.33 0.48
C ASP A 70 10.38 -5.81 0.35
N ARG A 71 11.10 -5.41 -0.72
CA ARG A 71 11.39 -4.00 -1.01
C ARG A 71 10.13 -3.14 -1.17
N ASP A 72 9.03 -3.73 -1.63
CA ASP A 72 7.77 -2.99 -1.77
C ASP A 72 7.15 -2.71 -0.41
N ALA A 73 7.20 -3.66 0.52
CA ALA A 73 6.74 -3.46 1.90
C ALA A 73 7.57 -2.38 2.62
N VAL A 74 8.90 -2.41 2.44
CA VAL A 74 9.82 -1.41 3.02
C VAL A 74 9.56 -0.02 2.42
N ALA A 75 9.33 0.07 1.11
CA ALA A 75 9.00 1.35 0.47
C ALA A 75 7.70 1.96 1.01
N VAL A 76 6.66 1.14 1.19
CA VAL A 76 5.39 1.59 1.80
C VAL A 76 5.60 2.03 3.25
N HIS A 77 6.46 1.34 4.00
CA HIS A 77 6.80 1.72 5.38
C HIS A 77 7.49 3.08 5.47
N HIS A 78 8.54 3.31 4.70
CA HIS A 78 9.22 4.61 4.71
C HIS A 78 8.33 5.74 4.19
N ALA A 79 7.49 5.48 3.20
CA ALA A 79 6.49 6.45 2.75
C ALA A 79 5.49 6.78 3.86
N MET A 80 5.03 5.79 4.61
CA MET A 80 4.13 6.00 5.76
C MET A 80 4.81 6.82 6.86
N GLU A 81 6.05 6.51 7.21
CA GLU A 81 6.82 7.28 8.21
C GLU A 81 6.99 8.75 7.78
N SER A 82 7.33 8.96 6.50
CA SER A 82 7.47 10.30 5.91
C SER A 82 6.16 11.09 5.96
N LEU A 83 5.01 10.43 5.77
CA LEU A 83 3.69 11.06 5.86
C LEU A 83 3.25 11.34 7.31
N ASP A 84 3.68 10.52 8.27
CA ASP A 84 3.41 10.71 9.70
C ASP A 84 4.31 11.78 10.34
N GLY A 85 5.32 12.27 9.61
CA GLY A 85 6.24 13.31 10.05
C GLY A 85 7.33 12.82 11.01
N ARG A 86 7.69 11.53 10.94
CA ARG A 86 8.78 10.94 11.71
C ARG A 86 10.05 10.79 10.89
#